data_AF-A0A1F9NR24-F1
#
_entry.id   AF-A0A1F9NR24-F1
#
_cell.length_a   1.000
_cell.length_b   1.000
_cell.length_c   1.000
_cell.angle_alpha   90.00
_cell.angle_beta   90.00
_cell.angle_gamma   90.00
#
_symmetry.space_group_name_H-M   'P 1'
#
loop_
_entity.id
_entity.type
_entity.pdbx_description
1 polymer ?
#
loop_
_entity_poly.entity_id
_entity_poly.type
_entity_poly.pdbx_seq_one_letter_code
_entity_poly.pdbx_strand_id
1 'polypeptide(L)'
;VLQSGIEVSAESGTSLGRFLGDFPGFTAEYLADVVQTIFLNGTAVDDLTIPLTGARPTLALSAAMPGLAGAIFRKNSFHAALRTETGSRTSGPQQNDTITVTLKLFNSIARDRGEELLQRGVCLQTDILVDFLARRPNLQQDIRSIRLNDKSIDQTALNRMPAEHDRIYLTIEKADD
;
A
#
# COMPACT_ATOMS: atom_id res chain seq x y z
N VAL A 1 1.30 -8.24 4.90
CA VAL A 1 2.08 -6.98 4.98
C VAL A 1 1.43 -5.87 4.16
N LEU A 2 1.15 -6.08 2.86
CA LEU A 2 0.65 -5.04 1.94
C LEU A 2 -0.71 -4.40 2.32
N GLN A 3 -1.58 -5.12 3.01
CA GLN A 3 -2.86 -4.58 3.52
C GLN A 3 -2.66 -3.58 4.67
N SER A 4 -1.56 -3.73 5.43
CA SER A 4 -1.23 -2.82 6.53
C SER A 4 -0.68 -1.49 6.00
N GLY A 5 -0.06 -1.52 4.83
CA GLY A 5 0.40 -0.36 4.08
C GLY A 5 1.90 -0.37 3.82
N ILE A 6 2.28 0.09 2.63
CA ILE A 6 3.65 0.48 2.28
C ILE A 6 3.73 2.00 2.18
N GLU A 7 4.88 2.56 2.48
CA GLU A 7 5.13 3.99 2.37
C GLU A 7 5.88 4.32 1.09
N VAL A 8 5.34 5.29 0.36
CA VAL A 8 5.90 5.74 -0.92
C VAL A 8 5.98 7.25 -0.91
N SER A 9 7.14 7.78 -1.26
CA SER A 9 7.32 9.22 -1.46
C SER A 9 6.67 9.67 -2.77
N ALA A 10 5.98 10.79 -2.73
CA ALA A 10 5.36 11.41 -3.90
C ALA A 10 5.48 12.93 -3.81
N GLU A 11 5.37 13.62 -4.94
CA GLU A 11 5.24 15.07 -4.96
C GLU A 11 3.83 15.48 -4.49
N SER A 12 3.74 16.43 -3.57
CA SER A 12 2.49 17.02 -3.12
C SER A 12 1.74 17.63 -4.31
N GLY A 13 0.46 17.28 -4.45
CA GLY A 13 -0.38 17.67 -5.56
C GLY A 13 -0.42 16.66 -6.71
N THR A 14 0.38 15.59 -6.68
CA THR A 14 0.28 14.51 -7.67
C THR A 14 -1.11 13.90 -7.64
N SER A 15 -1.78 13.84 -8.80
CA SER A 15 -3.09 13.18 -8.91
C SER A 15 -2.99 11.69 -8.56
N LEU A 16 -4.05 11.13 -7.96
CA LEU A 16 -4.16 9.69 -7.68
C LEU A 16 -3.80 8.81 -8.88
N GLY A 17 -4.32 9.13 -10.06
CA GLY A 17 -4.06 8.36 -11.28
C GLY A 17 -2.58 8.33 -11.66
N ARG A 18 -1.92 9.49 -11.68
CA ARG A 18 -0.47 9.59 -11.95
C ARG A 18 0.35 8.84 -10.89
N PHE A 19 0.07 9.06 -9.61
CA PHE A 19 0.78 8.37 -8.51
C PHE A 19 0.68 6.85 -8.66
N LEU A 20 -0.49 6.33 -9.00
CA LEU A 20 -0.67 4.90 -9.20
C LEU A 20 -0.01 4.40 -10.49
N GLY A 21 -0.03 5.18 -11.56
CA GLY A 21 0.59 4.83 -12.84
C GLY A 21 2.12 4.70 -12.79
N ASP A 22 2.77 5.27 -11.78
CA ASP A 22 4.23 5.15 -11.59
C ASP A 22 4.67 3.78 -11.03
N PHE A 23 3.71 2.93 -10.62
CA PHE A 23 3.98 1.56 -10.19
C PHE A 23 3.87 0.56 -11.34
N PRO A 24 4.75 -0.46 -11.39
CA PRO A 24 4.67 -1.51 -12.40
C PRO A 24 3.30 -2.18 -12.40
N GLY A 25 2.73 -2.35 -13.60
CA GLY A 25 1.46 -3.06 -13.79
C GLY A 25 0.18 -2.28 -13.44
N PHE A 26 0.28 -1.07 -12.88
CA PHE A 26 -0.87 -0.20 -12.64
C PHE A 26 -1.20 0.67 -13.87
N THR A 27 -1.46 0.01 -15.01
CA THR A 27 -1.86 0.70 -16.25
C THR A 27 -3.23 1.35 -16.11
N ALA A 28 -3.57 2.25 -17.03
CA ALA A 28 -4.89 2.88 -17.07
C ALA A 28 -6.02 1.83 -17.15
N GLU A 29 -5.81 0.77 -17.94
CA GLU A 29 -6.75 -0.35 -18.09
C GLU A 29 -6.89 -1.12 -16.77
N TYR A 30 -5.78 -1.41 -16.07
CA TYR A 30 -5.83 -2.10 -14.78
C TYR A 30 -6.58 -1.27 -13.72
N LEU A 31 -6.34 0.05 -13.69
CA LEU A 31 -7.03 0.98 -12.78
C LEU A 31 -8.53 1.10 -13.07
N ALA A 32 -8.93 0.98 -14.34
CA ALA A 32 -10.32 1.01 -14.76
C ALA A 32 -11.05 -0.31 -14.47
N ASP A 33 -10.43 -1.43 -14.83
CA ASP A 33 -11.12 -2.73 -14.88
C ASP A 33 -10.97 -3.53 -13.58
N VAL A 34 -9.79 -3.50 -12.96
CA VAL A 34 -9.48 -4.32 -11.78
C VAL A 34 -9.71 -3.56 -10.49
N VAL A 35 -9.27 -2.30 -10.41
CA VAL A 35 -9.44 -1.49 -9.20
C VAL A 35 -10.87 -0.99 -9.12
N GLN A 36 -11.70 -1.67 -8.33
CA GLN A 36 -13.12 -1.35 -8.19
C GLN A 36 -13.41 -0.43 -7.00
N THR A 37 -12.49 -0.26 -6.05
CA THR A 37 -12.69 0.64 -4.90
C THR A 37 -11.40 1.37 -4.57
N ILE A 38 -11.50 2.67 -4.33
CA ILE A 38 -10.39 3.49 -3.85
C ILE A 38 -10.87 4.24 -2.61
N PHE A 39 -10.14 4.10 -1.51
CA PHE A 39 -10.33 4.95 -0.34
C PHE A 39 -9.16 5.92 -0.20
N LEU A 40 -9.45 7.21 -0.14
CA LEU A 40 -8.51 8.26 0.25
C LEU A 40 -8.85 8.71 1.68
N ASN A 41 -7.93 8.51 2.62
CA ASN A 41 -8.11 8.82 4.04
C ASN A 41 -9.40 8.23 4.65
N GLY A 42 -9.83 7.07 4.16
CA GLY A 42 -11.05 6.39 4.62
C GLY A 42 -12.33 6.79 3.88
N THR A 43 -12.29 7.80 3.00
CA THR A 43 -13.42 8.16 2.13
C THR A 43 -13.30 7.46 0.78
N ALA A 44 -14.37 6.84 0.32
CA ALA A 44 -14.41 6.22 -1.01
C ALA A 44 -14.48 7.30 -2.10
N VAL A 45 -13.54 7.24 -3.05
CA VAL A 45 -13.40 8.20 -4.14
C VAL A 45 -13.42 7.49 -5.50
N ASP A 46 -14.04 8.13 -6.48
CA ASP A 46 -14.15 7.61 -7.85
C ASP A 46 -13.25 8.38 -8.83
N ASP A 47 -12.89 9.62 -8.48
CA ASP A 47 -12.13 10.53 -9.33
C ASP A 47 -10.61 10.35 -9.14
N LEU A 48 -9.92 9.93 -10.22
CA LEU A 48 -8.47 9.73 -10.24
C LEU A 48 -7.69 11.05 -10.39
N THR A 49 -8.36 12.16 -10.67
CA THR A 49 -7.73 13.48 -10.79
C THR A 49 -7.48 14.16 -9.44
N ILE A 50 -8.05 13.61 -8.35
CA ILE A 50 -7.88 14.15 -7.00
C ILE A 50 -6.38 14.23 -6.64
N PRO A 51 -5.87 15.41 -6.25
CA PRO A 51 -4.49 15.57 -5.86
C PRO A 51 -4.22 14.97 -4.48
N LEU A 52 -3.12 14.22 -4.35
CA LEU A 52 -2.59 13.75 -3.08
C LEU A 52 -1.92 14.92 -2.35
N THR A 53 -2.50 15.31 -1.21
CA THR A 53 -2.02 16.42 -0.37
C THR A 53 -2.14 16.05 1.10
N GLY A 54 -1.56 16.85 2.00
CA GLY A 54 -1.54 16.55 3.43
C GLY A 54 -0.26 15.86 3.90
N ALA A 55 -0.06 15.80 5.21
CA ALA A 55 1.21 15.32 5.78
C ALA A 55 1.49 13.84 5.45
N ARG A 56 0.45 12.98 5.48
CA ARG A 56 0.56 11.54 5.18
C ARG A 56 -0.77 10.95 4.67
N PRO A 57 -1.16 11.19 3.40
CA PRO A 57 -2.39 10.62 2.88
C PRO A 57 -2.32 9.09 2.86
N THR A 58 -3.42 8.44 3.20
CA THR A 58 -3.57 6.98 3.13
C THR A 58 -4.48 6.62 1.97
N LEU A 59 -3.95 5.83 1.04
CA LEU A 59 -4.64 5.30 -0.12
C LEU A 59 -4.85 3.80 0.05
N ALA A 60 -6.09 3.33 -0.02
CA ALA A 60 -6.40 1.90 -0.02
C ALA A 60 -7.08 1.49 -1.32
N LEU A 61 -6.54 0.46 -1.98
CA LEU A 61 -7.06 -0.07 -3.24
C LEU A 61 -7.63 -1.45 -3.01
N SER A 62 -8.84 -1.66 -3.54
CA SER A 62 -9.47 -2.98 -3.58
C SER A 62 -10.04 -3.25 -4.96
N ALA A 63 -9.98 -4.52 -5.38
CA ALA A 63 -10.77 -5.01 -6.48
C ALA A 63 -12.22 -5.21 -6.01
N ALA A 64 -12.82 -6.37 -6.26
CA ALA A 64 -14.16 -6.66 -5.78
C ALA A 64 -14.21 -6.74 -4.25
N MET A 65 -15.17 -6.04 -3.64
CA MET A 65 -15.58 -6.26 -2.25
C MET A 65 -16.90 -7.04 -2.23
N PRO A 66 -17.07 -8.02 -1.33
CA PRO A 66 -18.31 -8.79 -1.25
C PRO A 66 -19.44 -8.01 -0.55
N GLY A 67 -20.68 -8.42 -0.84
CA GLY A 67 -21.87 -8.00 -0.09
C GLY A 67 -22.17 -6.50 -0.15
N LEU A 68 -22.70 -5.97 0.96
CA LEU A 68 -23.14 -4.57 1.07
C LEU A 68 -22.00 -3.57 0.85
N ALA A 69 -20.78 -3.90 1.32
CA ALA A 69 -19.61 -3.05 1.11
C ALA A 69 -19.31 -2.88 -0.38
N GLY A 70 -19.35 -3.96 -1.16
CA GLY A 70 -19.21 -3.90 -2.62
C GLY A 70 -20.32 -3.12 -3.30
N ALA A 71 -21.56 -3.28 -2.82
CA ALA A 71 -22.69 -2.53 -3.36
C ALA A 71 -22.56 -1.02 -3.15
N ILE A 72 -22.02 -0.56 -2.02
CA ILE A 72 -21.92 0.88 -1.68
C ILE A 72 -20.63 1.52 -2.20
N PHE A 73 -19.48 0.88 -1.96
CA PHE A 73 -18.17 1.54 -2.11
C PHE A 73 -17.51 1.32 -3.46
N ARG A 74 -17.98 0.37 -4.28
CA ARG A 74 -17.42 0.22 -5.63
C ARG A 74 -17.55 1.52 -6.41
N LYS A 75 -16.57 1.85 -7.24
CA LYS A 75 -16.56 2.99 -8.14
C LYS A 75 -17.85 3.02 -8.98
N ASN A 76 -18.39 4.21 -9.19
CA ASN A 76 -19.61 4.41 -9.97
C ASN A 76 -20.81 3.60 -9.43
N SER A 77 -20.88 3.42 -8.10
CA SER A 77 -22.01 2.73 -7.48
C SER A 77 -23.27 3.59 -7.51
N PHE A 78 -24.41 2.97 -7.85
CA PHE A 78 -25.73 3.56 -7.67
C PHE A 78 -26.03 3.91 -6.19
N HIS A 79 -25.41 3.20 -5.25
CA HIS A 79 -25.56 3.42 -3.81
C HIS A 79 -24.47 4.32 -3.23
N ALA A 80 -23.74 5.08 -4.05
CA ALA A 80 -22.70 6.00 -3.58
C ALA A 80 -23.22 7.04 -2.58
N ALA A 81 -24.51 7.41 -2.65
CA ALA A 81 -25.15 8.31 -1.68
C ALA A 81 -25.18 7.77 -0.23
N LEU A 82 -24.92 6.47 -0.03
CA LEU A 82 -24.82 5.85 1.30
C LEU A 82 -23.40 5.91 1.88
N ARG A 83 -22.43 6.47 1.15
CA ARG A 83 -21.05 6.60 1.63
C ARG A 83 -20.98 7.73 2.65
N THR A 84 -20.53 7.42 3.86
CA THR A 84 -20.18 8.45 4.84
C THR A 84 -18.93 9.18 4.38
N GLU A 85 -19.02 10.49 4.18
CA GLU A 85 -17.84 11.32 3.95
C GLU A 85 -17.09 11.48 5.27
N THR A 86 -15.85 11.02 5.33
CA THR A 86 -14.98 11.30 6.48
C THR A 86 -14.39 12.69 6.27
N GLY A 87 -14.87 13.68 7.03
CA GLY A 87 -14.45 15.07 6.88
C GLY A 87 -12.93 15.22 6.79
N SER A 88 -12.46 15.75 5.65
CA SER A 88 -11.04 16.00 5.42
C SER A 88 -10.63 17.25 6.21
N ARG A 89 -9.82 17.07 7.26
CA ARG A 89 -9.16 18.20 7.94
C ARG A 89 -7.95 18.60 7.11
N THR A 90 -8.10 19.60 6.26
CA THR A 90 -7.01 20.17 5.46
C THR A 90 -6.25 21.23 6.26
N SER A 91 -5.19 20.80 6.93
CA SER A 91 -4.02 21.65 7.24
C SER A 91 -2.80 20.84 6.81
N GLY A 92 -2.31 21.09 5.59
CA GLY A 92 -1.32 20.22 4.94
C GLY A 92 -0.23 21.00 4.20
N PRO A 93 0.91 20.35 3.91
CA PRO A 93 2.04 20.90 3.16
C PRO A 93 1.62 21.54 1.84
N GLN A 94 2.41 22.52 1.39
CA GLN A 94 2.10 23.29 0.18
C GLN A 94 2.35 22.44 -1.08
N GLN A 95 1.78 22.92 -2.20
CA GLN A 95 2.07 22.39 -3.52
C GLN A 95 3.59 22.52 -3.75
N ASN A 96 4.27 21.40 -4.09
CA ASN A 96 5.73 21.21 -4.25
C ASN A 96 6.52 20.58 -3.09
N ASP A 97 5.90 20.25 -1.96
CA ASP A 97 6.59 19.47 -0.92
C ASP A 97 6.63 17.97 -1.28
N THR A 98 7.65 17.23 -0.85
CA THR A 98 7.61 15.76 -0.88
C THR A 98 6.72 15.27 0.27
N ILE A 99 5.75 14.41 -0.05
CA ILE A 99 4.84 13.80 0.92
C ILE A 99 5.05 12.28 0.96
N THR A 100 4.73 11.68 2.10
CA THR A 100 4.71 10.21 2.24
C THR A 100 3.28 9.71 2.12
N VAL A 101 3.00 8.93 1.09
CA VAL A 101 1.71 8.28 0.87
C VAL A 101 1.75 6.87 1.42
N THR A 102 0.78 6.50 2.25
CA THR A 102 0.59 5.11 2.69
C THR A 102 -0.31 4.39 1.70
N LEU A 103 0.24 3.48 0.90
CA LEU A 103 -0.50 2.66 -0.06
C LEU A 103 -0.84 1.29 0.54
N LYS A 104 -2.13 0.96 0.62
CA LYS A 104 -2.66 -0.32 1.10
C LYS A 104 -3.29 -1.09 -0.05
N LEU A 105 -2.87 -2.34 -0.22
CA LEU A 105 -3.40 -3.20 -1.28
C LEU A 105 -4.22 -4.33 -0.68
N PHE A 106 -5.44 -4.50 -1.17
CA PHE A 106 -6.38 -5.53 -0.73
C PHE A 106 -6.71 -6.52 -1.85
N ASN A 107 -7.24 -7.68 -1.44
CA ASN A 107 -7.82 -8.70 -2.31
C ASN A 107 -6.87 -9.12 -3.44
N SER A 108 -7.38 -9.28 -4.67
CA SER A 108 -6.56 -9.70 -5.81
C SER A 108 -5.43 -8.72 -6.12
N ILE A 109 -5.62 -7.41 -5.91
CA ILE A 109 -4.57 -6.42 -6.17
C ILE A 109 -3.29 -6.71 -5.38
N ALA A 110 -3.42 -7.12 -4.12
CA ALA A 110 -2.26 -7.49 -3.29
C ALA A 110 -1.54 -8.73 -3.82
N ARG A 111 -2.26 -9.66 -4.46
CA ARG A 111 -1.70 -10.86 -5.09
C ARG A 111 -1.05 -10.53 -6.43
N ASP A 112 -1.75 -9.76 -7.26
CA ASP A 112 -1.41 -9.49 -8.65
C ASP A 112 -0.21 -8.54 -8.76
N ARG A 113 -0.11 -7.57 -7.84
CA ARG A 113 0.91 -6.52 -7.87
C ARG A 113 1.88 -6.56 -6.69
N GLY A 114 1.60 -7.37 -5.68
CA GLY A 114 2.40 -7.40 -4.47
C GLY A 114 3.84 -7.84 -4.71
N GLU A 115 4.04 -8.88 -5.52
CA GLU A 115 5.37 -9.40 -5.84
C GLU A 115 6.24 -8.37 -6.56
N GLU A 116 5.75 -7.81 -7.67
CA GLU A 116 6.46 -6.81 -8.47
C GLU A 116 6.84 -5.57 -7.64
N LEU A 117 5.93 -5.12 -6.76
CA LEU A 117 6.21 -4.02 -5.84
C LEU A 117 7.31 -4.37 -4.83
N LEU A 118 7.22 -5.53 -4.20
CA LEU A 118 8.22 -6.00 -3.25
C LEU A 118 9.59 -6.21 -3.90
N GLN A 119 9.63 -6.64 -5.17
CA GLN A 119 10.88 -6.78 -5.93
C GLN A 119 11.54 -5.44 -6.25
N ARG A 120 10.74 -4.38 -6.49
CA ARG A 120 11.26 -3.02 -6.67
C ARG A 120 11.81 -2.43 -5.36
N GLY A 121 11.34 -2.93 -4.23
CA GLY A 121 11.67 -2.44 -2.90
C GLY A 121 10.64 -1.43 -2.38
N VAL A 122 10.21 -1.62 -1.14
CA VAL A 122 9.17 -0.81 -0.49
C VAL A 122 9.55 -0.45 0.94
N CYS A 123 9.11 0.72 1.41
CA CYS A 123 9.23 1.08 2.82
C CYS A 123 8.00 0.59 3.60
N LEU A 124 8.20 0.08 4.80
CA LEU A 124 7.13 -0.37 5.70
C LEU A 124 7.53 -0.21 7.16
N GLN A 125 6.54 -0.30 8.06
CA GLN A 125 6.83 -0.34 9.49
C GLN A 125 7.44 -1.66 9.89
N THR A 126 8.50 -1.59 10.68
CA THR A 126 9.26 -2.76 11.11
C THR A 126 8.41 -3.70 11.97
N ASP A 127 7.58 -3.16 12.86
CA ASP A 127 6.67 -3.92 13.71
C ASP A 127 5.66 -4.74 12.88
N ILE A 128 5.09 -4.16 11.83
CA ILE A 128 4.18 -4.82 10.89
C ILE A 128 4.86 -6.01 10.22
N LEU A 129 6.13 -5.88 9.81
CA LEU A 129 6.87 -6.98 9.18
C LEU A 129 7.10 -8.12 10.15
N VAL A 130 7.62 -7.80 11.34
CA VAL A 130 7.94 -8.79 12.37
C VAL A 130 6.68 -9.53 12.80
N ASP A 131 5.59 -8.81 13.07
CA ASP A 131 4.29 -9.40 13.39
C ASP A 131 3.75 -10.27 12.25
N PHE A 132 3.92 -9.82 11.00
CA PHE A 132 3.45 -10.56 9.83
C PHE A 132 4.15 -11.91 9.68
N LEU A 133 5.47 -11.94 9.87
CA LEU A 133 6.29 -13.15 9.80
C LEU A 133 6.04 -14.07 11.00
N ALA A 134 5.94 -13.51 12.22
CA ALA A 134 5.67 -14.28 13.44
C ALA A 134 4.34 -15.05 13.37
N ARG A 135 3.34 -14.52 12.66
CA ARG A 135 2.03 -15.17 12.45
C ARG A 135 2.04 -16.22 11.33
N ARG A 136 3.15 -16.41 10.60
CA ARG A 136 3.28 -17.26 9.41
C ARG A 136 4.53 -18.12 9.47
N PRO A 137 4.60 -19.11 10.37
CA PRO A 137 5.78 -19.96 10.53
C PRO A 137 6.16 -20.70 9.24
N ASN A 138 5.18 -21.11 8.43
CA ASN A 138 5.46 -21.78 7.15
C ASN A 138 6.20 -20.85 6.18
N LEU A 139 5.80 -19.57 6.10
CA LEU A 139 6.51 -18.60 5.26
C LEU A 139 7.94 -18.39 5.77
N GLN A 140 8.17 -18.43 7.08
CA GLN A 140 9.53 -18.33 7.62
C GLN A 140 10.42 -19.49 7.19
N GLN A 141 9.87 -20.69 7.03
CA GLN A 141 10.61 -21.86 6.53
C GLN A 141 10.99 -21.71 5.04
N ASP A 142 10.19 -20.97 4.27
CA ASP A 142 10.43 -20.72 2.84
C ASP A 142 11.43 -19.57 2.60
N ILE A 143 11.77 -18.77 3.62
CA ILE A 143 12.73 -17.68 3.51
C ILE A 143 14.15 -18.25 3.44
N ARG A 144 14.78 -18.15 2.26
CA ARG A 144 16.16 -18.61 2.02
C ARG A 144 17.21 -17.74 2.73
N SER A 145 17.02 -16.42 2.76
CA SER A 145 17.93 -15.50 3.44
C SER A 145 17.24 -14.18 3.77
N ILE A 146 17.73 -13.49 4.81
CA ILE A 146 17.32 -12.13 5.16
C ILE A 146 18.60 -11.29 5.19
N ARG A 147 18.59 -10.15 4.51
CA ARG A 147 19.75 -9.25 4.46
C ARG A 147 19.37 -7.86 4.99
N LEU A 148 20.25 -7.28 5.79
CA LEU A 148 20.18 -5.89 6.27
C LEU A 148 21.48 -5.20 5.89
N ASN A 149 21.40 -4.12 5.08
CA ASN A 149 22.59 -3.43 4.54
C ASN A 149 23.58 -4.43 3.92
N ASP A 150 23.06 -5.30 3.06
CA ASP A 150 23.76 -6.40 2.37
C ASP A 150 24.37 -7.49 3.27
N LYS A 151 24.17 -7.42 4.59
CA LYS A 151 24.63 -8.45 5.54
C LYS A 151 23.52 -9.42 5.87
N SER A 152 23.80 -10.71 5.76
CA SER A 152 22.85 -11.75 6.17
C SER A 152 22.58 -11.66 7.69
N ILE A 153 21.31 -11.67 8.07
CA ILE A 153 20.86 -11.69 9.46
C ILE A 153 19.95 -12.91 9.70
N ASP A 154 19.85 -13.33 10.95
CA ASP A 154 18.96 -14.40 11.37
C ASP A 154 17.61 -13.85 11.88
N GLN A 155 16.68 -14.75 12.22
CA GLN A 155 15.37 -14.37 12.75
C GLN A 155 15.49 -13.65 14.10
N THR A 156 16.48 -14.00 14.92
CA THR A 156 16.72 -13.36 16.22
C THR A 156 17.06 -11.89 16.05
N ALA A 157 17.96 -11.57 15.12
CA ALA A 157 18.31 -10.21 14.78
C ALA A 157 17.13 -9.46 14.17
N LEU A 158 16.36 -10.08 13.26
CA LEU A 158 15.16 -9.45 12.69
C LEU A 158 14.14 -9.06 13.77
N ASN A 159 13.90 -9.92 14.76
CA ASN A 159 12.94 -9.67 15.84
C ASN A 159 13.35 -8.52 16.77
N ARG A 160 14.62 -8.12 16.78
CA ARG A 160 15.12 -6.97 17.56
C ARG A 160 14.95 -5.64 16.83
N MET A 161 14.76 -5.67 15.50
CA MET A 161 14.67 -4.48 14.65
C MET A 161 13.60 -3.47 15.07
N PRO A 162 12.39 -3.84 15.54
CA PRO A 162 11.40 -2.84 15.95
C PRO A 162 11.87 -1.90 17.08
N ALA A 163 12.83 -2.33 17.90
CA ALA A 163 13.41 -1.50 18.96
C ALA A 163 14.49 -0.53 18.43
N GLU A 164 15.08 -0.83 17.28
CA GLU A 164 16.21 -0.09 16.70
C GLU A 164 15.74 0.84 15.56
N HIS A 165 14.73 0.43 14.79
CA HIS A 165 14.26 1.12 13.59
C HIS A 165 12.73 1.00 13.44
N ASP A 166 12.01 2.13 13.36
CA ASP A 166 10.57 2.15 13.08
C ASP A 166 10.23 1.75 11.63
N ARG A 167 11.17 1.96 10.71
CA ARG A 167 11.00 1.73 9.27
C ARG A 167 12.09 0.84 8.71
N ILE A 168 11.69 -0.02 7.77
CA ILE A 168 12.58 -0.85 7.00
C ILE A 168 12.26 -0.74 5.51
N TYR A 169 13.31 -0.71 4.69
CA TYR A 169 13.18 -0.88 3.26
C TYR A 169 13.33 -2.37 2.94
N LEU A 170 12.28 -2.96 2.39
CA LEU A 170 12.20 -4.38 2.08
C LEU A 170 12.20 -4.58 0.57
N THR A 171 13.12 -5.42 0.12
CA THR A 171 13.13 -5.99 -1.23
C THR A 171 13.01 -7.50 -1.13
N ILE A 172 12.33 -8.13 -2.09
CA ILE A 172 12.33 -9.59 -2.24
C ILE A 172 13.04 -10.01 -3.52
N GLU A 173 13.69 -11.16 -3.49
CA GLU A 173 14.28 -11.81 -4.65
C GLU A 173 13.61 -13.17 -4.81
N LYS A 174 13.31 -13.55 -6.06
CA LYS A 174 12.89 -14.93 -6.33
C LYS A 174 14.08 -15.84 -6.11
N ALA A 175 13.80 -16.98 -5.52
CA ALA A 175 14.67 -18.13 -5.62
C ALA A 175 15.00 -18.39 -7.10
N ASP A 176 16.28 -18.44 -7.47
CA ASP A 176 16.67 -19.14 -8.69
C ASP A 176 16.21 -20.60 -8.54
N ASP A 177 15.48 -21.08 -9.54
CA ASP A 177 15.05 -22.48 -9.68
C ASP A 177 16.24 -23.40 -10.02
#